data_AF-A0A661XCE1-F1
#
_entry.id   AF-A0A661XCE1-F1
#
_cell.length_a   1.000
_cell.length_b   1.000
_cell.length_c   1.000
_cell.angle_alpha   90.00
_cell.angle_beta   90.00
_cell.angle_gamma   90.00
#
_symmetry.space_group_name_H-M   'P 1'
#
loop_
_entity.id
_entity.type
_entity.pdbx_description
1 polymer ?
#
loop_
_entity_poly.entity_id
_entity_poly.type
_entity_poly.pdbx_seq_one_letter_code
_entity_poly.pdbx_strand_id
1 'polypeptide(L)'
;MRKFLFFAFFLLFVSCAKKEEGLLIANFELLEKINALGGGFGAWNKDPSDSTQFCEESIVKGRDGYVLKLVYDVDSPNPAYNGFWMKLNGADFSKYKKISLLIKGDETAGFTDTIKVELKNKKGEVGRSYIRGITSNWKEYEIPFESFRGIKDFSEMDEFVIVFADTFCKPKVGVIYVDDIKVK
;
A
#
# COMPACT_ATOMS: atom_id res chain seq x y z
N MET A 1 -9.63 24.64 65.55
CA MET A 1 -9.60 23.56 64.54
C MET A 1 -9.64 24.20 63.15
N ARG A 2 -8.50 24.30 62.46
CA ARG A 2 -8.40 24.86 61.09
C ARG A 2 -8.09 23.70 60.15
N LYS A 3 -9.02 23.36 59.25
CA LYS A 3 -8.80 22.36 58.19
C LYS A 3 -8.21 23.08 56.98
N PHE A 4 -6.99 22.73 56.60
CA PHE A 4 -6.39 23.14 55.33
C PHE A 4 -6.88 22.20 54.23
N LEU A 5 -7.47 22.78 53.17
CA LEU A 5 -7.87 22.06 51.96
C LEU A 5 -6.75 22.25 50.93
N PHE A 6 -6.04 21.19 50.57
CA PHE A 6 -5.08 21.19 49.47
C PHE A 6 -5.84 20.93 48.17
N PHE A 7 -5.88 21.92 47.27
CA PHE A 7 -6.39 21.75 45.91
C PHE A 7 -5.22 21.34 45.01
N ALA A 8 -5.22 20.11 44.51
CA ALA A 8 -4.26 19.65 43.52
C ALA A 8 -4.74 20.07 42.13
N PHE A 9 -3.96 20.93 41.45
CA PHE A 9 -4.22 21.38 40.10
C PHE A 9 -3.63 20.37 39.11
N PHE A 10 -4.48 19.56 38.48
CA PHE A 10 -4.06 18.58 37.48
C PHE A 10 -4.00 19.26 36.11
N LEU A 11 -2.80 19.62 35.65
CA LEU A 11 -2.58 20.12 34.29
C LEU A 11 -2.70 18.96 33.30
N LEU A 12 -3.86 18.86 32.64
CA LEU A 12 -4.05 18.02 31.46
C LEU A 12 -3.29 18.64 30.27
N PHE A 13 -2.11 18.10 29.96
CA PHE A 13 -1.47 18.33 28.67
C PHE A 13 -2.30 17.61 27.60
N VAL A 14 -3.16 18.36 26.91
CA VAL A 14 -3.74 17.90 25.65
C VAL A 14 -2.62 17.94 24.61
N SER A 15 -1.99 16.80 24.37
CA SER A 15 -1.13 16.63 23.20
C SER A 15 -2.02 16.68 21.96
N CYS A 16 -2.04 17.82 21.28
CA CYS A 16 -2.57 17.89 19.93
C CYS A 16 -1.60 17.12 19.04
N ALA A 17 -1.91 15.86 18.76
CA ALA A 17 -1.16 15.05 17.81
C ALA A 17 -1.21 15.78 16.46
N LYS A 18 -0.07 16.32 16.02
CA LYS A 18 0.06 16.86 14.66
C LYS A 18 -0.32 15.76 13.68
N LYS A 19 -1.35 16.00 12.87
CA LYS A 19 -1.64 15.20 11.69
C LYS A 19 -0.40 15.30 10.80
N GLU A 20 0.34 14.21 10.65
CA GLU A 20 1.50 14.14 9.76
C GLU A 20 0.99 14.36 8.33
N GLU A 21 1.25 15.54 7.77
CA GLU A 21 0.85 15.92 6.41
C GLU A 21 1.66 15.08 5.41
N GLY A 22 1.04 14.01 4.91
CA GLY A 22 1.62 13.16 3.88
C GLY A 22 1.33 13.65 2.46
N LEU A 23 2.16 13.24 1.50
CA LEU A 23 1.86 13.41 0.07
C LEU A 23 1.00 12.26 -0.40
N LEU A 24 -0.22 12.58 -0.83
CA LEU A 24 -1.12 11.65 -1.48
C LEU A 24 -0.54 11.19 -2.83
N ILE A 25 -0.50 9.87 -3.02
CA ILE A 25 -0.11 9.23 -4.29
C ILE A 25 -1.37 8.78 -5.02
N ALA A 26 -2.28 8.07 -4.37
CA ALA A 26 -3.51 7.60 -5.00
C ALA A 26 -4.65 7.42 -3.99
N ASN A 27 -5.85 7.88 -4.34
CA ASN A 27 -7.12 7.64 -3.65
C ASN A 27 -8.23 7.15 -4.60
N PHE A 28 -7.93 6.94 -5.88
CA PHE A 28 -8.81 6.33 -6.89
C PHE A 28 -10.16 7.04 -7.18
N GLU A 29 -10.38 8.24 -6.63
CA GLU A 29 -11.62 9.02 -6.78
C GLU A 29 -11.83 9.59 -8.20
N LEU A 30 -10.76 9.68 -9.00
CA LEU A 30 -10.83 10.23 -10.37
C LEU A 30 -11.51 9.26 -11.36
N LEU A 31 -11.65 7.98 -11.03
CA LEU A 31 -12.16 6.92 -11.93
C LEU A 31 -11.37 6.73 -13.23
N GLU A 32 -10.24 7.40 -13.37
CA GLU A 32 -9.28 7.25 -14.45
C GLU A 32 -8.06 6.48 -13.96
N LYS A 33 -7.33 5.85 -14.89
CA LYS A 33 -6.08 5.12 -14.58
C LYS A 33 -4.87 6.06 -14.41
N ILE A 34 -5.06 7.14 -13.63
CA ILE A 34 -4.05 8.16 -13.32
C ILE A 34 -4.08 8.44 -11.81
N ASN A 35 -2.92 8.50 -11.19
CA ASN A 35 -2.78 8.79 -9.76
C ASN A 35 -2.57 10.31 -9.49
N ALA A 36 -2.51 10.71 -8.22
CA ALA A 36 -2.39 12.13 -7.83
C ALA A 36 -1.06 12.79 -8.24
N LEU A 37 -0.07 11.99 -8.67
CA LEU A 37 1.21 12.46 -9.21
C LEU A 37 1.20 12.55 -10.75
N GLY A 38 0.04 12.33 -11.38
CA GLY A 38 -0.12 12.27 -12.83
C GLY A 38 0.41 10.98 -13.46
N GLY A 39 0.73 9.97 -12.65
CA GLY A 39 1.32 8.71 -13.10
C GLY A 39 0.23 7.69 -13.45
N GLY A 40 0.39 7.01 -14.58
CA GLY A 40 -0.49 5.90 -14.95
C GLY A 40 -0.32 4.70 -14.04
N PHE A 41 -1.27 3.76 -14.10
CA PHE A 41 -1.19 2.49 -13.37
C PHE A 41 -1.92 1.35 -14.08
N GLY A 42 -1.59 0.10 -13.72
CA GLY A 42 -2.26 -1.09 -14.23
C GLY A 42 -1.77 -2.39 -13.60
N ALA A 43 -2.39 -3.51 -13.98
CA ALA A 43 -1.91 -4.84 -13.61
C ALA A 43 -0.91 -5.41 -14.62
N TRP A 44 -0.21 -6.46 -14.20
CA TRP A 44 0.76 -7.18 -15.01
C TRP A 44 0.86 -8.64 -14.57
N ASN A 45 1.19 -9.51 -15.52
CA ASN A 45 1.40 -10.95 -15.30
C ASN A 45 2.86 -11.31 -15.62
N LYS A 46 3.48 -12.20 -14.85
CA LYS A 46 4.83 -12.71 -15.16
C LYS A 46 4.90 -13.35 -16.54
N ASP A 47 3.93 -14.21 -16.83
CA ASP A 47 3.79 -14.88 -18.11
C ASP A 47 2.37 -14.65 -18.64
N PRO A 48 2.18 -13.70 -19.56
CA PRO A 48 0.88 -13.44 -20.17
C PRO A 48 0.34 -14.60 -21.03
N SER A 49 1.15 -15.61 -21.36
CA SER A 49 0.72 -16.79 -22.11
C SER A 49 0.18 -17.92 -21.21
N ASP A 50 0.44 -17.84 -19.91
CA ASP A 50 -0.09 -18.76 -18.92
C ASP A 50 -1.47 -18.28 -18.42
N SER A 51 -2.53 -18.86 -18.97
CA SER A 51 -3.91 -18.48 -18.61
C SER A 51 -4.35 -18.96 -17.21
N THR A 52 -3.49 -19.66 -16.48
CA THR A 52 -3.76 -20.09 -15.09
C THR A 52 -3.26 -19.09 -14.04
N GLN A 53 -2.62 -18.01 -14.45
CA GLN A 53 -2.27 -16.90 -13.55
C GLN A 53 -2.73 -15.57 -14.13
N PHE A 54 -3.13 -14.66 -13.26
CA PHE A 54 -3.42 -13.29 -13.65
C PHE A 54 -3.46 -12.34 -12.45
N CYS A 55 -3.27 -11.06 -12.73
CA CYS A 55 -3.76 -9.99 -11.90
C CYS A 55 -4.63 -9.07 -12.76
N GLU A 56 -5.77 -8.66 -12.24
CA GLU A 56 -6.66 -7.68 -12.85
C GLU A 56 -6.96 -6.56 -11.87
N GLU A 57 -6.86 -5.32 -12.36
CA GLU A 57 -7.19 -4.13 -11.61
C GLU A 57 -8.51 -3.50 -12.07
N SER A 58 -9.32 -3.04 -11.12
CA SER A 58 -10.51 -2.22 -11.38
C SER A 58 -10.71 -1.17 -10.30
N ILE A 59 -11.31 -0.04 -10.65
CA ILE A 59 -11.75 0.96 -9.68
C ILE A 59 -13.23 0.66 -9.39
N VAL A 60 -13.55 0.44 -8.12
CA VAL A 60 -14.90 0.05 -7.67
C VAL A 60 -15.34 0.90 -6.49
N LYS A 61 -16.66 1.04 -6.29
CA LYS A 61 -17.19 1.72 -5.11
C LYS A 61 -16.79 0.96 -3.84
N GLY A 62 -16.24 1.65 -2.85
CA GLY A 62 -15.78 1.05 -1.59
C GLY A 62 -15.49 2.09 -0.52
N ARG A 63 -15.37 1.63 0.74
CA ARG A 63 -15.11 2.46 1.94
C ARG A 63 -15.95 3.74 1.98
N ASP A 64 -15.38 4.87 1.56
CA ASP A 64 -15.98 6.21 1.55
C ASP A 64 -15.84 6.90 0.18
N GLY A 65 -15.92 6.11 -0.91
CA GLY A 65 -15.72 6.62 -2.27
C GLY A 65 -15.42 5.47 -3.23
N TYR A 66 -14.25 5.52 -3.85
CA TYR A 66 -13.76 4.51 -4.78
C TYR A 66 -12.42 3.95 -4.33
N VAL A 67 -12.21 2.67 -4.62
CA VAL A 67 -11.00 1.94 -4.20
C VAL A 67 -10.46 1.13 -5.37
N LEU A 68 -9.18 0.82 -5.33
CA LEU A 68 -8.56 -0.13 -6.24
C LEU A 68 -8.90 -1.55 -5.78
N LYS A 69 -9.54 -2.33 -6.63
CA LYS A 69 -9.71 -3.77 -6.47
C LYS A 69 -8.64 -4.48 -7.29
N LEU A 70 -7.88 -5.37 -6.64
CA LEU A 70 -6.93 -6.27 -7.28
C LEU A 70 -7.44 -7.70 -7.11
N VAL A 71 -7.80 -8.33 -8.23
CA VAL A 71 -8.06 -9.78 -8.29
C VAL A 71 -6.77 -10.44 -8.71
N TYR A 72 -6.28 -11.41 -7.94
CA TYR A 72 -5.05 -12.12 -8.24
C TYR A 72 -5.27 -13.64 -8.25
N ASP A 73 -4.54 -14.29 -9.14
CA ASP A 73 -4.39 -15.74 -9.21
C ASP A 73 -2.92 -16.06 -9.50
N VAL A 74 -2.24 -16.67 -8.55
CA VAL A 74 -0.88 -17.20 -8.69
C VAL A 74 -0.85 -18.72 -8.50
N ASP A 75 -1.98 -19.41 -8.70
CA ASP A 75 -2.07 -20.87 -8.64
C ASP A 75 -1.84 -21.53 -10.00
N SER A 76 -0.61 -21.39 -10.48
CA SER A 76 -0.14 -21.97 -11.73
C SER A 76 0.63 -23.28 -11.50
N PRO A 77 0.66 -24.21 -12.49
CA PRO A 77 1.61 -25.32 -12.51
C PRO A 77 3.08 -24.86 -12.65
N ASN A 78 3.33 -23.62 -13.05
CA ASN A 78 4.65 -22.98 -13.16
C ASN A 78 4.87 -21.98 -12.01
N PRO A 79 6.12 -21.60 -11.71
CA PRO A 79 6.38 -20.50 -10.78
C PRO A 79 5.68 -19.21 -11.22
N ALA A 80 4.73 -18.73 -10.41
CA ALA A 80 3.85 -17.63 -10.77
C ALA A 80 3.98 -16.43 -9.83
N TYR A 81 3.98 -15.25 -10.45
CA TYR A 81 3.83 -13.98 -9.76
C TYR A 81 3.23 -12.96 -10.72
N ASN A 82 2.49 -12.02 -10.17
CA ASN A 82 1.81 -10.96 -10.93
C ASN A 82 1.60 -9.78 -9.99
N GLY A 83 0.89 -8.76 -10.45
CA GLY A 83 0.42 -7.73 -9.55
C GLY A 83 0.10 -6.43 -10.25
N PHE A 84 0.42 -5.34 -9.56
CA PHE A 84 0.00 -4.00 -9.92
C PHE A 84 1.19 -3.05 -9.89
N TRP A 85 1.25 -2.11 -10.84
CA TRP A 85 2.25 -1.04 -10.89
C TRP A 85 1.56 0.32 -10.97
N MET A 86 2.22 1.36 -10.44
CA MET A 86 1.89 2.75 -10.72
C MET A 86 3.16 3.59 -10.89
N LYS A 87 3.13 4.53 -11.83
CA LYS A 87 4.22 5.50 -12.01
C LYS A 87 4.17 6.58 -10.95
N LEU A 88 5.34 6.96 -10.45
CA LEU A 88 5.53 8.01 -9.45
C LEU A 88 6.09 9.30 -10.08
N ASN A 89 6.34 9.29 -11.40
CA ASN A 89 6.70 10.45 -12.20
C ASN A 89 7.92 11.27 -11.72
N GLY A 90 8.87 10.63 -11.04
CA GLY A 90 10.05 11.29 -10.50
C GLY A 90 9.77 12.07 -9.21
N ALA A 91 8.69 11.77 -8.50
CA ALA A 91 8.39 12.42 -7.23
C ALA A 91 9.53 12.26 -6.22
N ASP A 92 9.82 13.33 -5.49
CA ASP A 92 10.82 13.35 -4.43
C ASP A 92 10.20 12.93 -3.10
N PHE A 93 10.60 11.75 -2.62
CA PHE A 93 10.18 11.19 -1.35
C PHE A 93 11.21 11.38 -0.22
N SER A 94 12.33 12.06 -0.47
CA SER A 94 13.47 12.17 0.47
C SER A 94 13.13 12.77 1.83
N LYS A 95 12.09 13.62 1.90
CA LYS A 95 11.62 14.24 3.16
C LYS A 95 10.69 13.36 3.98
N TYR A 96 10.13 12.30 3.40
CA TYR A 96 9.22 11.36 4.07
C TYR A 96 10.01 10.17 4.62
N LYS A 97 9.40 9.44 5.54
CA LYS A 97 10.03 8.33 6.25
C LYS A 97 9.37 6.99 5.99
N LYS A 98 8.14 7.00 5.49
CA LYS A 98 7.34 5.81 5.28
C LYS A 98 6.36 5.99 4.13
N ILE A 99 5.98 4.87 3.52
CA ILE A 99 4.78 4.78 2.69
C ILE A 99 3.67 4.12 3.49
N SER A 100 2.45 4.61 3.35
CA SER A 100 1.27 4.07 3.98
C SER A 100 0.18 3.82 2.95
N LEU A 101 -0.62 2.80 3.19
CA LEU A 101 -1.76 2.44 2.35
C LEU A 101 -2.80 1.68 3.16
N LEU A 102 -4.07 1.92 2.85
CA LEU A 102 -5.20 1.18 3.39
C LEU A 102 -5.40 -0.08 2.58
N ILE A 103 -5.49 -1.24 3.25
CA ILE A 103 -5.79 -2.51 2.62
C ILE A 103 -6.93 -3.20 3.37
N LYS A 104 -7.81 -3.85 2.61
CA LYS A 104 -8.80 -4.82 3.09
C LYS A 104 -8.80 -6.05 2.18
N GLY A 105 -8.77 -7.25 2.75
CA GLY A 105 -9.01 -8.50 2.03
C GLY A 105 -10.49 -8.78 1.80
N ASP A 106 -10.84 -9.46 0.70
CA ASP A 106 -12.20 -9.93 0.45
C ASP A 106 -12.44 -11.29 1.12
N GLU A 107 -13.19 -11.32 2.21
CA GLU A 107 -13.46 -12.56 2.96
C GLU A 107 -14.23 -13.61 2.13
N THR A 108 -15.07 -13.18 1.19
CA THR A 108 -15.88 -14.10 0.38
C THR A 108 -15.07 -14.71 -0.75
N ALA A 109 -14.23 -13.91 -1.43
CA ALA A 109 -13.35 -14.40 -2.49
C ALA A 109 -12.08 -15.09 -1.97
N GLY A 110 -11.74 -14.89 -0.69
CA GLY A 110 -10.44 -15.24 -0.13
C GLY A 110 -9.39 -14.16 -0.43
N PHE A 111 -8.35 -14.11 0.40
CA PHE A 111 -7.26 -13.14 0.27
C PHE A 111 -6.01 -13.57 1.02
N THR A 112 -4.85 -13.23 0.46
CA THR A 112 -3.55 -13.44 1.09
C THR A 112 -3.35 -12.47 2.25
N ASP A 113 -2.76 -12.96 3.34
CA ASP A 113 -2.37 -12.11 4.47
C ASP A 113 -1.08 -11.30 4.18
N THR A 114 -0.38 -11.64 3.10
CA THR A 114 0.96 -11.15 2.77
C THR A 114 1.06 -10.73 1.30
N ILE A 115 1.64 -9.55 1.08
CA ILE A 115 2.05 -9.05 -0.25
C ILE A 115 3.47 -8.48 -0.18
N LYS A 116 4.19 -8.50 -1.31
CA LYS A 116 5.44 -7.76 -1.46
C LYS A 116 5.15 -6.39 -2.05
N VAL A 117 5.83 -5.38 -1.55
CA VAL A 117 5.81 -4.01 -2.07
C VAL A 117 7.19 -3.66 -2.58
N GLU A 118 7.26 -3.10 -3.79
CA GLU A 118 8.49 -2.57 -4.36
C GLU A 118 8.40 -1.06 -4.61
N LEU A 119 9.51 -0.37 -4.36
CA LEU A 119 9.72 1.03 -4.71
C LEU A 119 10.93 1.12 -5.62
N LYS A 120 10.76 1.69 -6.81
CA LYS A 120 11.82 1.85 -7.81
C LYS A 120 12.13 3.33 -7.98
N ASN A 121 13.40 3.67 -8.17
CA ASN A 121 13.81 5.02 -8.54
C ASN A 121 14.39 5.08 -9.95
N LYS A 122 14.56 6.29 -10.48
CA LYS A 122 15.13 6.52 -11.82
C LYS A 122 16.61 6.13 -11.94
N LYS A 123 17.28 5.85 -10.81
CA LYS A 123 18.68 5.39 -10.75
C LYS A 123 18.80 3.87 -10.92
N GLY A 124 17.68 3.17 -11.05
CA GLY A 124 17.64 1.71 -11.23
C GLY A 124 17.68 0.93 -9.92
N GLU A 125 17.58 1.59 -8.76
CA GLU A 125 17.46 0.90 -7.48
C GLU A 125 16.04 0.33 -7.32
N VAL A 126 15.94 -0.83 -6.67
CA VAL A 126 14.66 -1.50 -6.40
C VAL A 126 14.60 -1.92 -4.95
N GLY A 127 13.88 -1.12 -4.17
CA GLY A 127 13.57 -1.39 -2.79
C GLY A 127 12.48 -2.44 -2.69
N ARG A 128 12.63 -3.40 -1.78
CA ARG A 128 11.63 -4.46 -1.52
C ARG A 128 11.32 -4.55 -0.05
N SER A 129 10.03 -4.59 0.27
CA SER A 129 9.52 -4.84 1.61
C SER A 129 8.23 -5.68 1.52
N TYR A 130 7.64 -6.02 2.66
CA TYR A 130 6.45 -6.87 2.73
C TYR A 130 5.44 -6.28 3.70
N ILE A 131 4.18 -6.28 3.28
CA ILE A 131 3.05 -6.10 4.19
C ILE A 131 2.57 -7.49 4.60
N ARG A 132 2.32 -7.66 5.90
CA ARG A 132 1.84 -8.92 6.49
C ARG A 132 0.66 -8.65 7.42
N GLY A 133 -0.14 -9.69 7.65
CA GLY A 133 -1.30 -9.63 8.52
C GLY A 133 -2.43 -8.81 7.92
N ILE A 134 -2.61 -8.86 6.60
CA ILE A 134 -3.81 -8.35 5.93
C ILE A 134 -5.05 -9.04 6.52
N THR A 135 -6.13 -8.28 6.72
CA THR A 135 -7.37 -8.77 7.32
C THR A 135 -8.57 -8.42 6.43
N SER A 136 -9.75 -8.98 6.73
CA SER A 136 -11.01 -8.60 6.08
C SER A 136 -11.56 -7.23 6.51
N ASN A 137 -10.88 -6.52 7.41
CA ASN A 137 -11.19 -5.14 7.81
C ASN A 137 -10.21 -4.15 7.20
N TRP A 138 -10.69 -2.95 6.85
CA TRP A 138 -9.84 -1.85 6.42
C TRP A 138 -8.83 -1.50 7.52
N LYS A 139 -7.56 -1.55 7.17
CA LYS A 139 -6.46 -1.17 8.07
C LYS A 139 -5.37 -0.44 7.30
N GLU A 140 -4.78 0.55 7.94
CA GLU A 140 -3.61 1.25 7.40
C GLU A 140 -2.37 0.43 7.71
N TYR A 141 -1.57 0.17 6.68
CA TYR A 141 -0.27 -0.47 6.78
C TYR A 141 0.78 0.57 6.43
N GLU A 142 1.72 0.78 7.34
CA GLU A 142 2.85 1.69 7.15
C GLU A 142 4.14 0.89 7.00
N ILE A 143 4.92 1.21 5.97
CA ILE A 143 6.21 0.60 5.71
C ILE A 143 7.28 1.69 5.82
N PRO A 144 8.13 1.66 6.87
CA PRO A 144 9.28 2.56 6.97
C PRO A 144 10.21 2.38 5.77
N PHE A 145 10.72 3.47 5.20
CA PHE A 145 11.66 3.44 4.08
C PHE A 145 12.94 2.68 4.40
N GLU A 146 13.40 2.74 5.65
CA GLU A 146 14.55 1.95 6.12
C GLU A 146 14.34 0.42 6.06
N SER A 147 13.10 -0.04 5.99
CA SER A 147 12.78 -1.47 5.87
C SER A 147 12.91 -1.98 4.44
N PHE A 148 12.93 -1.10 3.43
CA PHE A 148 13.11 -1.49 2.04
C PHE A 148 14.56 -1.89 1.80
N ARG A 149 14.76 -3.13 1.33
CA ARG A 149 16.09 -3.63 0.94
C ARG A 149 16.30 -3.40 -0.55
N GLY A 150 17.44 -2.80 -0.93
CA GLY A 150 17.83 -2.60 -2.34
C GLY A 150 17.59 -1.20 -2.90
N ILE A 151 17.19 -0.23 -2.07
CA ILE A 151 17.09 1.19 -2.42
C ILE A 151 17.70 2.05 -1.31
N LYS A 152 18.31 3.17 -1.68
CA LYS A 152 18.86 4.15 -0.74
C LYS A 152 18.46 5.57 -1.09
N ASP A 153 18.19 5.82 -2.36
CA ASP A 153 17.82 7.14 -2.85
C ASP A 153 16.33 7.23 -3.14
N PHE A 154 15.67 8.17 -2.47
CA PHE A 154 14.25 8.43 -2.60
C PHE A 154 13.94 9.77 -3.30
N SER A 155 14.93 10.45 -3.89
CA SER A 155 14.74 11.79 -4.45
C SER A 155 14.07 11.82 -5.83
N GLU A 156 14.07 10.69 -6.55
CA GLU A 156 13.55 10.59 -7.92
C GLU A 156 12.83 9.24 -8.12
N MET A 157 11.65 9.11 -7.52
CA MET A 157 10.90 7.85 -7.54
C MET A 157 10.22 7.58 -8.88
N ASP A 158 10.35 6.37 -9.41
CA ASP A 158 9.81 5.97 -10.71
C ASP A 158 8.53 5.14 -10.58
N GLU A 159 8.50 4.13 -9.72
CA GLU A 159 7.40 3.17 -9.68
C GLU A 159 7.14 2.61 -8.29
N PHE A 160 5.86 2.46 -7.95
CA PHE A 160 5.38 1.65 -6.83
C PHE A 160 4.74 0.38 -7.38
N VAL A 161 5.06 -0.77 -6.79
CA VAL A 161 4.59 -2.08 -7.26
C VAL A 161 4.07 -2.90 -6.09
N ILE A 162 2.90 -3.52 -6.27
CA ILE A 162 2.40 -4.62 -5.43
C ILE A 162 2.63 -5.92 -6.19
N VAL A 163 3.19 -6.92 -5.51
CA VAL A 163 3.47 -8.23 -6.09
C VAL A 163 2.81 -9.33 -5.27
N PHE A 164 2.01 -10.14 -5.95
CA PHE A 164 1.56 -11.45 -5.49
C PHE A 164 2.50 -12.51 -6.04
N ALA A 165 2.92 -13.47 -5.22
CA ALA A 165 3.74 -14.59 -5.67
C ALA A 165 3.33 -15.88 -4.98
N ASP A 166 3.34 -16.96 -5.75
CA ASP A 166 3.02 -18.33 -5.31
C ASP A 166 3.77 -18.77 -4.04
N THR A 167 4.99 -18.28 -3.84
CA THR A 167 5.86 -18.59 -2.70
C THR A 167 5.36 -18.07 -1.35
N PHE A 168 4.52 -17.02 -1.33
CA PHE A 168 4.04 -16.43 -0.08
C PHE A 168 2.54 -16.11 -0.04
N CYS A 169 1.82 -16.14 -1.17
CA CYS A 169 0.39 -15.89 -1.19
C CYS A 169 -0.40 -17.10 -0.68
N LYS A 170 -1.19 -16.88 0.38
CA LYS A 170 -2.04 -17.91 0.99
C LYS A 170 -3.40 -17.33 1.40
N PRO A 171 -4.51 -17.69 0.73
CA PRO A 171 -4.61 -18.46 -0.52
C PRO A 171 -3.90 -17.80 -1.72
N LYS A 172 -3.57 -18.63 -2.72
CA LYS A 172 -2.93 -18.22 -3.99
C LYS A 172 -3.88 -17.53 -4.98
N VAL A 173 -5.18 -17.64 -4.75
CA VAL A 173 -6.22 -16.91 -5.48
C VAL A 173 -6.94 -16.03 -4.48
N GLY A 174 -7.28 -14.81 -4.86
CA GLY A 174 -8.06 -13.94 -4.00
C GLY A 174 -8.23 -12.53 -4.49
N VAL A 175 -8.78 -11.70 -3.61
CA VAL A 175 -9.04 -10.29 -3.88
C VAL A 175 -8.58 -9.44 -2.71
N ILE A 176 -7.85 -8.36 -3.00
CA ILE A 176 -7.62 -7.28 -2.04
C ILE A 176 -8.13 -5.96 -2.60
N TYR A 177 -8.52 -5.08 -1.68
CA TYR A 177 -8.86 -3.70 -1.95
C TYR A 177 -7.79 -2.79 -1.36
N VAL A 178 -7.38 -1.78 -2.12
CA VAL A 178 -6.33 -0.83 -1.75
C VAL A 178 -6.86 0.59 -1.90
N ASP A 179 -6.52 1.45 -0.95
CA ASP A 179 -6.95 2.85 -0.92
C ASP A 179 -5.89 3.73 -0.21
N ASP A 180 -5.99 5.06 -0.36
CA ASP A 180 -5.20 6.08 0.34
C ASP A 180 -3.68 5.81 0.38
N ILE A 181 -3.08 5.54 -0.79
CA ILE A 181 -1.63 5.37 -0.91
C ILE A 181 -0.97 6.75 -0.77
N LYS A 182 -0.07 6.91 0.19
CA LYS A 182 0.60 8.18 0.51
C LYS A 182 1.94 7.95 1.20
N VAL A 183 2.81 8.95 1.17
CA VAL A 183 4.06 8.97 1.95
C VAL A 183 3.96 10.00 3.07
N LYS A 184 4.56 9.71 4.22
CA LYS A 184 4.51 10.52 5.45
C LYS A 184 5.91 10.68 6.06
#